data_AF-A0A7W5EPS6-F1
#
_entry.id   AF-A0A7W5EPS6-F1
#
_cell.length_a   1.000
_cell.length_b   1.000
_cell.length_c   1.000
_cell.angle_alpha   90.00
_cell.angle_beta   90.00
_cell.angle_gamma   90.00
#
_symmetry.space_group_name_H-M   'P 1'
#
loop_
_entity.id
_entity.type
_entity.pdbx_description
1 polymer ?
#
loop_
_entity_poly.entity_id
_entity_poly.type
_entity_poly.pdbx_seq_one_letter_code
_entity_poly.pdbx_strand_id
1 'polypeptide(L)'
;MTRQIFVNLPVADLEASIAFFTRLGFTFDPEFTDDTATCMIIGDHIFAMLLTRERFAEFTPLPVSDARAATEVLVAIALDSREAVDAMVREALAADGASYREPRDHGFMYEHGFQDLDGHIWELVHMTGAPGNTS
;
A
#
# COMPACT_ATOMS: atom_id res chain seq x y z
N MET A 1 14.38 -11.22 -18.77
CA MET A 1 14.07 -10.49 -17.53
C MET A 1 12.58 -10.57 -17.28
N THR A 2 12.19 -10.87 -16.04
CA THR A 2 10.80 -10.72 -15.59
C THR A 2 10.50 -9.23 -15.43
N ARG A 3 9.28 -8.81 -15.78
CA ARG A 3 8.85 -7.42 -15.58
C ARG A 3 8.64 -7.17 -14.08
N GLN A 4 9.03 -6.00 -13.60
CA GLN A 4 8.82 -5.55 -12.23
C GLN A 4 7.83 -4.38 -12.22
N ILE A 5 7.15 -4.18 -11.09
CA ILE A 5 6.28 -3.03 -10.85
C ILE A 5 6.85 -2.19 -9.70
N PHE A 6 6.91 -0.87 -9.92
CA PHE A 6 7.25 0.13 -8.93
C PHE A 6 6.10 1.13 -8.86
N VAL A 7 5.42 1.20 -7.72
CA VAL A 7 4.35 2.18 -7.47
C VAL A 7 4.95 3.37 -6.73
N ASN A 8 5.07 4.51 -7.40
CA ASN A 8 5.57 5.72 -6.77
C ASN A 8 4.45 6.39 -5.97
N LEU A 9 4.69 6.67 -4.68
CA LEU A 9 3.73 7.31 -3.78
C LEU A 9 4.38 8.53 -3.11
N PRO A 10 3.76 9.72 -3.21
CA PRO A 10 4.25 10.90 -2.52
C PRO A 10 3.91 10.84 -1.02
N VAL A 11 4.89 11.03 -0.15
CA VAL A 11 4.73 11.06 1.30
C VAL A 11 5.16 12.40 1.88
N ALA A 12 4.48 12.85 2.94
CA ALA A 12 4.78 14.11 3.61
C ALA A 12 5.99 14.01 4.56
N ASP A 13 6.16 12.85 5.21
CA ASP A 13 7.26 12.57 6.14
C ASP A 13 7.77 11.15 5.88
N LEU A 14 8.96 11.06 5.28
CA LEU A 14 9.55 9.79 4.85
C LEU A 14 9.85 8.85 6.02
N GLU A 15 10.37 9.38 7.14
CA GLU A 15 10.70 8.58 8.32
C GLU A 15 9.43 8.02 8.97
N ALA A 16 8.36 8.83 9.04
CA ALA A 16 7.07 8.40 9.55
C ALA A 16 6.45 7.30 8.67
N SER A 17 6.51 7.44 7.34
CA SER A 17 6.02 6.41 6.42
C SER A 17 6.83 5.12 6.52
N ILE A 18 8.17 5.20 6.62
CA ILE A 18 9.02 4.03 6.86
C ILE A 18 8.61 3.32 8.14
N ALA A 19 8.50 4.05 9.26
CA ALA A 19 8.11 3.49 10.54
C ALA A 19 6.72 2.86 10.50
N PHE A 20 5.76 3.50 9.83
CA PHE A 20 4.42 2.97 9.60
C PHE A 20 4.49 1.60 8.90
N PHE A 21 5.05 1.54 7.69
CA PHE A 21 5.06 0.30 6.91
C PHE A 21 5.96 -0.79 7.51
N THR A 22 7.03 -0.43 8.24
CA THR A 22 7.79 -1.40 9.04
C THR A 22 6.91 -2.06 10.10
N ARG A 23 6.01 -1.32 10.78
CA ARG A 23 5.07 -1.92 11.75
C ARG A 23 4.09 -2.90 11.09
N LEU A 24 3.72 -2.66 9.84
CA LEU A 24 2.87 -3.56 9.05
C LEU A 24 3.63 -4.81 8.55
N GLY A 25 4.93 -4.90 8.80
CA GLY A 25 5.77 -6.05 8.43
C GLY A 25 6.47 -5.93 7.08
N PHE A 26 6.41 -4.77 6.42
CA PHE A 26 7.16 -4.54 5.20
C PHE A 26 8.64 -4.27 5.48
N THR A 27 9.46 -4.58 4.48
CA THR A 27 10.90 -4.32 4.50
C THR A 27 11.28 -3.35 3.40
N PHE A 28 12.46 -2.76 3.53
CA PHE A 28 12.95 -1.73 2.62
C PHE A 28 14.30 -2.11 2.05
N ASP A 29 14.53 -1.74 0.80
CA ASP A 29 15.83 -1.89 0.16
C ASP A 29 16.76 -0.73 0.57
N PRO A 30 17.82 -0.99 1.35
CA PRO A 30 18.74 0.05 1.79
C PRO A 30 19.55 0.66 0.64
N GLU A 31 19.70 -0.03 -0.51
CA GLU A 31 20.41 0.51 -1.67
C GLU A 31 19.60 1.61 -2.38
N PHE A 32 18.28 1.64 -2.19
CA PHE A 32 17.36 2.62 -2.75
C PHE A 32 16.72 3.51 -1.67
N THR A 33 17.42 3.70 -0.55
CA THR A 33 16.98 4.56 0.54
C THR A 33 17.94 5.74 0.73
N ASP A 34 17.41 6.94 0.62
CA ASP A 34 18.06 8.20 1.00
C ASP A 34 17.07 9.12 1.75
N ASP A 35 17.48 10.35 2.06
CA ASP A 35 16.65 11.30 2.82
C ASP A 35 15.38 11.77 2.06
N THR A 36 15.24 11.41 0.78
CA THR A 36 14.13 11.83 -0.10
C THR A 36 13.30 10.69 -0.65
N ALA A 37 13.79 9.45 -0.58
CA ALA A 37 13.12 8.28 -1.12
C ALA A 37 13.48 6.99 -0.37
N THR A 38 12.56 6.03 -0.35
CA THR A 38 12.85 4.64 0.02
C THR A 38 12.09 3.66 -0.87
N CYS A 39 12.63 2.46 -1.04
CA CYS A 39 11.98 1.38 -1.78
C CYS A 39 11.41 0.33 -0.82
N MET A 40 10.09 0.29 -0.70
CA MET A 40 9.37 -0.73 0.06
C MET A 40 9.20 -2.00 -0.77
N ILE A 41 9.61 -3.14 -0.22
CA ILE A 41 9.53 -4.46 -0.85
C ILE A 41 8.19 -5.09 -0.47
N ILE A 42 7.30 -5.25 -1.45
CA ILE A 42 5.98 -5.91 -1.29
C ILE A 42 6.09 -7.40 -1.66
N GLY A 43 6.93 -7.73 -2.63
CA GLY A 43 7.26 -9.10 -3.03
C GLY A 43 8.41 -9.14 -4.04
N ASP A 44 8.75 -10.32 -4.56
CA ASP A 44 9.96 -10.54 -5.40
C ASP A 44 10.10 -9.57 -6.59
N HIS A 45 8.98 -9.12 -7.16
CA HIS A 45 8.93 -8.23 -8.33
C HIS A 45 7.95 -7.06 -8.16
N ILE A 46 7.54 -6.78 -6.93
CA ILE A 46 6.51 -5.78 -6.61
C ILE A 46 7.07 -4.85 -5.52
N PHE A 47 7.15 -3.57 -5.85
CA PHE A 47 7.76 -2.55 -5.00
C PHE A 47 6.88 -1.30 -4.94
N ALA A 48 6.97 -0.56 -3.85
CA ALA A 48 6.46 0.81 -3.77
C ALA A 48 7.61 1.77 -3.42
N MET A 49 7.75 2.83 -4.20
CA MET A 49 8.70 3.89 -3.91
C MET A 49 7.98 4.96 -3.10
N LEU A 50 8.35 5.12 -1.83
CA LEU A 50 7.87 6.22 -1.00
C LEU A 50 8.82 7.40 -1.22
N LEU A 51 8.30 8.52 -1.71
CA LEU A 51 9.08 9.67 -2.15
C LEU A 51 8.57 10.90 -1.43
N THR A 52 9.45 11.78 -0.94
CA THR A 52 9.00 13.10 -0.48
C THR A 52 8.22 13.81 -1.57
N ARG A 53 7.24 14.66 -1.21
CA ARG A 53 6.39 15.34 -2.21
C ARG A 53 7.21 16.14 -3.22
N GLU A 54 8.30 16.77 -2.78
CA GLU A 54 9.24 17.50 -3.63
C GLU A 54 9.90 16.57 -4.63
N ARG A 55 10.39 15.42 -4.17
CA ARG A 55 11.04 14.42 -5.03
C ARG A 55 10.06 13.83 -6.03
N PHE A 56 8.84 13.49 -5.60
CA PHE A 56 7.79 12.99 -6.48
C PHE A 56 7.42 13.99 -7.58
N ALA A 57 7.37 15.29 -7.27
CA ALA A 57 7.02 16.35 -8.21
C ALA A 57 7.99 16.46 -9.40
N GLU A 58 9.24 15.98 -9.27
CA GLU A 58 10.20 15.93 -10.37
C GLU A 58 9.81 14.93 -11.47
N PHE A 59 8.98 13.92 -11.15
CA PHE A 59 8.61 12.84 -12.06
C PHE A 59 7.29 13.07 -12.81
N THR A 60 6.48 14.04 -12.38
CA THR A 60 5.13 14.24 -12.92
C THR A 60 5.00 15.60 -13.63
N PRO A 61 4.30 15.65 -14.79
CA PRO A 61 4.01 16.92 -15.46
C PRO A 61 2.81 17.66 -14.84
N LEU A 62 2.12 17.06 -13.86
CA LEU A 62 0.94 17.61 -13.20
C LEU A 62 1.19 17.86 -11.71
N PRO A 63 0.41 18.74 -11.06
CA PRO A 63 0.49 18.91 -9.62
C PRO A 63 0.30 17.57 -8.88
N VAL A 64 1.10 17.36 -7.82
CA VAL A 64 1.01 16.16 -6.98
C VAL A 64 -0.34 16.14 -6.27
N SER A 65 -1.10 15.05 -6.41
CA SER A 65 -2.41 14.90 -5.77
C SER A 65 -2.32 14.99 -4.24
N ASP A 66 -3.41 15.43 -3.62
CA ASP A 66 -3.68 15.24 -2.20
C ASP A 66 -4.61 14.03 -2.07
N ALA A 67 -4.06 12.89 -1.62
CA ALA A 67 -4.78 11.63 -1.53
C ALA A 67 -5.95 11.65 -0.54
N ARG A 68 -6.01 12.65 0.36
CA ARG A 68 -7.15 12.89 1.25
C ARG A 68 -8.31 13.62 0.58
N ALA A 69 -8.04 14.35 -0.51
CA ALA A 69 -9.03 15.12 -1.25
C ALA A 69 -9.47 14.43 -2.55
N ALA A 70 -8.58 13.69 -3.20
CA ALA A 70 -8.85 12.99 -4.45
C ALA A 70 -8.05 11.68 -4.56
N THR A 71 -8.75 10.60 -4.91
CA THR A 71 -8.15 9.28 -5.15
C THR A 71 -7.78 9.11 -6.62
N GLU A 72 -6.49 8.99 -6.92
CA GLU A 72 -5.99 8.69 -8.28
C GLU A 72 -5.82 7.18 -8.51
N VAL A 73 -5.38 6.45 -7.48
CA VAL A 73 -5.06 5.02 -7.54
C VAL A 73 -5.49 4.30 -6.26
N LEU A 74 -5.81 3.01 -6.40
CA LEU A 74 -5.97 2.06 -5.30
C LEU A 74 -4.88 0.99 -5.45
N VAL A 75 -4.12 0.70 -4.39
CA VAL A 75 -3.06 -0.31 -4.43
C VAL A 75 -3.54 -1.57 -3.74
N ALA A 76 -3.75 -2.64 -4.51
CA ALA A 76 -4.26 -3.90 -3.98
C ALA A 76 -3.14 -4.93 -3.74
N ILE A 77 -3.12 -5.54 -2.55
CA ILE A 77 -2.21 -6.62 -2.16
C ILE A 77 -3.01 -7.87 -1.80
N ALA A 78 -2.64 -9.00 -2.39
CA ALA A 78 -3.21 -10.30 -2.04
C ALA A 78 -2.48 -10.90 -0.83
N LEU A 79 -3.24 -11.43 0.13
CA LEU A 79 -2.75 -12.08 1.34
C LEU A 79 -3.26 -13.51 1.48
N ASP A 80 -2.55 -14.30 2.28
CA ASP A 80 -2.74 -15.75 2.39
C ASP A 80 -4.02 -16.17 3.12
N SER A 81 -4.63 -15.30 3.93
CA SER A 81 -5.88 -15.60 4.64
C SER A 81 -6.69 -14.36 4.99
N ARG A 82 -7.94 -14.57 5.40
CA ARG A 82 -8.84 -13.53 5.93
C ARG A 82 -8.27 -12.89 7.20
N GLU A 83 -7.70 -13.73 8.07
CA GLU A 83 -7.06 -13.31 9.31
C GLU A 83 -5.82 -12.45 9.05
N ALA A 84 -5.07 -12.72 7.97
CA ALA A 84 -3.94 -11.89 7.55
C ALA A 84 -4.41 -10.51 7.07
N VAL A 85 -5.51 -10.45 6.31
CA VAL A 85 -6.16 -9.18 5.92
C VAL A 85 -6.54 -8.38 7.17
N ASP A 86 -7.27 -8.99 8.10
CA ASP A 86 -7.72 -8.30 9.32
C ASP A 86 -6.55 -7.90 10.21
N ALA A 87 -5.51 -8.73 10.30
CA ALA A 87 -4.32 -8.42 11.08
C ALA A 87 -3.60 -7.19 10.55
N MET A 88 -3.36 -7.12 9.25
CA MET A 88 -2.68 -5.97 8.67
C MET A 88 -3.51 -4.68 8.79
N VAL A 89 -4.84 -4.74 8.63
CA VAL A 89 -5.68 -3.55 8.87
C VAL A 89 -5.62 -3.12 10.34
N ARG A 90 -5.69 -4.05 11.30
CA ARG A 90 -5.55 -3.70 12.73
C ARG A 90 -4.22 -3.01 13.03
N GLU A 91 -3.12 -3.52 12.48
CA GLU A 91 -1.79 -2.91 12.66
C GLU A 91 -1.73 -1.52 12.01
N ALA A 92 -2.32 -1.35 10.82
CA ALA A 92 -2.43 -0.05 10.18
C ALA A 92 -3.17 0.98 11.05
N LEU A 93 -4.31 0.60 11.61
CA LEU A 93 -5.08 1.45 12.52
C LEU A 93 -4.33 1.76 13.82
N ALA A 94 -3.61 0.78 14.36
CA ALA A 94 -2.77 0.96 15.54
C ALA A 94 -1.52 1.83 15.30
N ALA A 95 -1.17 2.04 14.03
CA ALA A 95 -0.07 2.89 13.58
C ALA A 95 -0.55 4.24 13.02
N ASP A 96 -1.72 4.71 13.44
CA ASP A 96 -2.34 5.99 13.04
C ASP A 96 -2.81 6.06 11.57
N GLY A 97 -2.86 4.92 10.88
CA GLY A 97 -3.62 4.77 9.64
C GLY A 97 -5.13 4.85 9.89
N ALA A 98 -5.91 4.98 8.82
CA ALA A 98 -7.37 5.07 8.91
C ALA A 98 -8.07 3.97 8.13
N SER A 99 -9.26 3.56 8.57
CA SER A 99 -10.15 2.73 7.76
C SER A 99 -11.18 3.63 7.08
N TYR A 100 -11.50 3.32 5.83
CA TYR A 100 -12.52 4.05 5.04
C TYR A 100 -13.79 3.22 4.80
N ARG A 101 -13.77 1.92 5.11
CA ARG A 101 -14.91 1.02 4.95
C ARG A 101 -14.80 -0.19 5.88
N GLU A 102 -15.93 -0.77 6.24
CA GLU A 102 -15.99 -2.09 6.85
C GLU A 102 -15.47 -3.18 5.90
N PRO A 103 -14.96 -4.32 6.40
CA PRO A 103 -14.57 -5.45 5.57
C PRO A 103 -15.76 -5.96 4.76
N ARG A 104 -15.50 -6.42 3.53
CA ARG A 104 -16.51 -6.99 2.64
C ARG A 104 -16.19 -8.43 2.34
N ASP A 105 -17.20 -9.28 2.48
CA ASP A 105 -17.12 -10.71 2.22
C ASP A 105 -18.04 -11.07 1.05
N HIS A 106 -17.44 -11.43 -0.07
CA HIS A 106 -18.13 -11.88 -1.28
C HIS A 106 -18.16 -13.41 -1.39
N GLY A 107 -17.83 -14.13 -0.32
CA GLY A 107 -17.68 -15.58 -0.28
C GLY A 107 -16.32 -16.04 -0.84
N PHE A 108 -16.10 -15.84 -2.14
CA PHE A 108 -14.85 -16.23 -2.84
C PHE A 108 -13.70 -15.23 -2.64
N MET A 109 -14.02 -14.02 -2.24
CA MET A 109 -13.09 -12.93 -2.00
C MET A 109 -13.47 -12.24 -0.70
N TYR A 110 -12.50 -12.16 0.20
CA TYR A 110 -12.57 -11.32 1.38
C TYR A 110 -11.70 -10.09 1.14
N GLU A 111 -12.24 -8.89 1.35
CA GLU A 111 -11.50 -7.66 1.14
C GLU A 111 -11.68 -6.70 2.33
N HIS A 112 -10.58 -6.05 2.69
CA HIS A 112 -10.58 -4.89 3.56
C HIS A 112 -9.52 -3.92 3.05
N GLY A 113 -9.19 -2.89 3.81
CA GLY A 113 -8.26 -1.87 3.38
C GLY A 113 -8.14 -0.74 4.36
N PHE A 114 -7.08 0.02 4.21
CA PHE A 114 -6.74 1.15 5.04
C PHE A 114 -6.21 2.31 4.18
N GLN A 115 -6.23 3.50 4.76
CA GLN A 115 -5.49 4.67 4.30
C GLN A 115 -4.22 4.77 5.13
N ASP A 116 -3.08 4.95 4.47
CA ASP A 116 -1.82 5.22 5.17
C ASP A 116 -1.76 6.67 5.72
N LEU A 117 -0.61 7.04 6.28
CA LEU A 117 -0.38 8.37 6.87
C LEU A 117 -0.53 9.53 5.90
N ASP A 118 -0.55 9.29 4.58
CA ASP A 118 -0.70 10.32 3.55
C ASP A 118 -2.08 10.27 2.86
N GLY A 119 -2.90 9.27 3.21
CA GLY A 119 -4.23 9.07 2.66
C GLY A 119 -4.28 8.13 1.46
N HIS A 120 -3.16 7.49 1.08
CA HIS A 120 -3.17 6.54 -0.02
C HIS A 120 -3.95 5.29 0.39
N ILE A 121 -4.78 4.78 -0.52
CA ILE A 121 -5.66 3.65 -0.22
C ILE A 121 -4.96 2.35 -0.60
N TRP A 122 -4.80 1.50 0.40
CA TRP A 122 -4.32 0.13 0.28
C TRP A 122 -5.49 -0.84 0.46
N GLU A 123 -5.75 -1.65 -0.57
CA GLU A 123 -6.75 -2.70 -0.55
C GLU A 123 -6.08 -4.04 -0.28
N LEU A 124 -6.61 -4.79 0.69
CA LEU A 124 -6.09 -6.09 1.08
C LEU A 124 -7.13 -7.14 0.70
N VAL A 125 -6.72 -8.13 -0.07
CA VAL A 125 -7.63 -9.16 -0.59
C VAL A 125 -7.13 -10.55 -0.25
N HIS A 126 -8.04 -11.41 0.16
CA HIS A 126 -7.81 -12.85 0.22
C HIS A 126 -8.80 -13.54 -0.72
N MET A 127 -8.28 -14.36 -1.63
CA MET A 127 -9.07 -15.09 -2.61
C MET A 127 -8.97 -16.59 -2.35
N THR A 128 -10.10 -17.26 -2.12
CA THR A 128 -10.15 -18.73 -1.99
C THR A 128 -10.38 -19.43 -3.34
N GLY A 129 -10.55 -18.66 -4.42
CA GLY A 129 -10.78 -19.13 -5.78
C GLY A 129 -11.06 -17.97 -6.74
N ALA A 130 -11.24 -18.26 -8.03
CA ALA A 130 -11.62 -17.27 -9.03
C ALA A 130 -13.15 -17.09 -9.07
N PRO A 131 -13.67 -15.87 -9.34
CA PRO A 131 -15.10 -15.68 -9.56
C PRO A 131 -15.59 -16.56 -10.72
N GLY A 132 -16.58 -17.41 -10.44
CA GLY A 132 -17.28 -18.21 -11.45
C GLY A 132 -16.83 -19.67 -11.61
N ASN A 133 -15.91 -20.19 -10.80
CA ASN A 133 -15.56 -21.61 -10.85
C ASN A 133 -16.33 -22.42 -9.79
N THR A 134 -17.66 -22.48 -9.94
CA THR A 134 -18.46 -23.57 -9.36
C THR A 134 -18.40 -24.74 -10.35
N SER A 135 -17.56 -25.74 -10.06
CA SER A 135 -17.74 -27.08 -10.64
C SER A 135 -18.87 -27.81 -9.93
#